data_AF-A0AAU5D654-F1
#
_entry.id   AF-A0AAU5D654-F1
#
_cell.length_a   1.000
_cell.length_b   1.000
_cell.length_c   1.000
_cell.angle_alpha   90.00
_cell.angle_beta   90.00
_cell.angle_gamma   90.00
#
_symmetry.space_group_name_H-M   'P 1'
#
loop_
_entity.id
_entity.type
_entity.pdbx_description
1 polymer ?
#
loop_
_entity_poly.entity_id
_entity_poly.type
_entity_poly.pdbx_seq_one_letter_code
_entity_poly.pdbx_strand_id
1 'polypeptide(L)'
;MSVAETETHPTENGAHEKRVLELAESVYRHPALNNAFYDLWRSTELPAEKVEIVARNFFAQVAPTVNRLALVFLRMSPDDLVARSETVENLNDEMGNGDPKKVHTVLLKNFFSVLLSRIRGREVAFDDIDPTVLPATQRVVDEGAKLFGHENVKVGCGALLAQEWHAYAQLVYLYEGSRNYMRHFALEDFHEHCEFFYLHIGAAEKEHKLHAVSSSAALCTTEEDLAALEYGFTGYLDLLADFWQELAAAADPATATGTTAA
;
A
#
# COMPACT_ATOMS: atom_id res chain seq x y z
N MET A 1 -25.72 -27.51 -44.36
CA MET A 1 -25.97 -27.38 -42.91
C MET A 1 -24.96 -26.39 -42.38
N SER A 2 -25.40 -25.17 -42.08
CA SER A 2 -24.57 -24.12 -41.50
C SER A 2 -24.49 -24.34 -39.99
N VAL A 3 -23.29 -24.42 -39.44
CA VAL A 3 -23.06 -24.46 -38.00
C VAL A 3 -23.20 -23.03 -37.51
N ALA A 4 -24.25 -22.76 -36.73
CA ALA A 4 -24.42 -21.48 -36.06
C ALA A 4 -23.39 -21.37 -34.93
N GLU A 5 -22.46 -20.43 -35.06
CA GLU A 5 -21.61 -19.99 -33.97
C GLU A 5 -22.49 -19.42 -32.86
N THR A 6 -22.40 -20.03 -31.68
CA THR A 6 -23.07 -19.55 -30.48
C THR A 6 -22.20 -18.46 -29.90
N GLU A 7 -22.57 -17.19 -30.14
CA GLU A 7 -21.99 -16.06 -29.43
C GLU A 7 -22.22 -16.27 -27.93
N THR A 8 -21.14 -16.46 -27.20
CA THR A 8 -21.16 -16.56 -25.74
C THR A 8 -21.28 -15.15 -25.20
N HIS A 9 -22.50 -14.75 -24.82
CA HIS A 9 -22.69 -13.55 -24.01
C HIS A 9 -21.92 -13.72 -22.69
N PRO A 10 -21.09 -12.74 -22.27
CA PRO A 10 -20.47 -12.80 -20.96
C PRO A 10 -21.57 -12.87 -19.90
N THR A 11 -21.47 -13.82 -18.97
CA THR A 11 -22.33 -13.85 -17.78
C THR A 11 -22.26 -12.50 -17.06
N GLU A 12 -23.35 -12.02 -16.47
CA GLU A 12 -23.38 -10.72 -15.74
C GLU A 12 -22.22 -10.58 -14.74
N ASN A 13 -21.82 -11.68 -14.11
CA ASN A 13 -20.67 -11.74 -13.20
C ASN A 13 -19.33 -11.42 -13.91
N GLY A 14 -19.13 -11.93 -15.12
CA GLY A 14 -17.94 -11.63 -15.93
C GLY A 14 -17.92 -10.18 -16.46
N ALA A 15 -19.07 -9.53 -16.60
CA ALA A 15 -19.13 -8.11 -16.95
C ALA A 15 -18.74 -7.20 -15.78
N HIS A 16 -19.16 -7.53 -14.56
CA HIS A 16 -18.75 -6.79 -13.35
C HIS A 16 -17.28 -6.99 -13.04
N GLU A 17 -16.77 -8.23 -13.10
CA GLU A 17 -15.34 -8.52 -12.88
C GLU A 17 -14.45 -7.73 -13.83
N LYS A 18 -14.83 -7.65 -15.11
CA LYS A 18 -14.12 -6.83 -16.10
C LYS A 18 -14.10 -5.34 -15.71
N ARG A 19 -15.22 -4.77 -15.27
CA ARG A 19 -15.29 -3.35 -14.86
C ARG A 19 -14.48 -3.07 -13.59
N VAL A 20 -14.54 -3.98 -12.62
CA VAL A 20 -13.73 -3.89 -11.40
C VAL A 20 -12.24 -3.99 -11.73
N LEU A 21 -11.86 -4.87 -12.66
CA LEU A 21 -10.49 -4.95 -13.15
C LEU A 21 -10.05 -3.66 -13.86
N GLU A 22 -10.87 -3.12 -14.75
CA GLU A 22 -10.59 -1.85 -15.44
C GLU A 22 -10.42 -0.68 -14.45
N LEU A 23 -11.26 -0.64 -13.40
CA LEU A 23 -11.13 0.31 -12.29
C LEU A 23 -9.79 0.09 -11.56
N ALA A 24 -9.46 -1.15 -11.21
CA ALA A 24 -8.25 -1.47 -10.47
C ALA A 24 -6.97 -1.12 -11.26
N GLU A 25 -6.92 -1.44 -12.56
CA GLU A 25 -5.83 -1.08 -13.47
C GLU A 25 -5.66 0.43 -13.65
N SER A 26 -6.69 1.24 -13.35
CA SER A 26 -6.58 2.70 -13.41
C SER A 26 -5.54 3.26 -12.42
N VAL A 27 -5.19 2.50 -11.37
CA VAL A 27 -4.16 2.87 -10.38
C VAL A 27 -2.83 3.24 -11.05
N TYR A 28 -2.46 2.57 -12.14
CA TYR A 28 -1.18 2.79 -12.82
C TYR A 28 -1.09 4.15 -13.53
N ARG A 29 -2.23 4.82 -13.72
CA ARG A 29 -2.30 6.17 -14.27
C ARG A 29 -2.56 7.22 -13.18
N HIS A 30 -2.81 6.80 -11.95
CA HIS A 30 -3.16 7.68 -10.84
C HIS A 30 -1.91 8.38 -10.26
N PRO A 31 -2.01 9.65 -9.80
CA PRO A 31 -0.92 10.33 -9.10
C PRO A 31 -0.38 9.59 -7.87
N ALA A 32 -1.17 8.69 -7.28
CA ALA A 32 -0.71 7.82 -6.19
C ALA A 32 0.50 6.93 -6.57
N LEU A 33 0.64 6.57 -7.85
CA LEU A 33 1.82 5.84 -8.38
C LEU A 33 2.71 6.68 -9.30
N ASN A 34 2.15 7.73 -9.90
CA ASN A 34 2.89 8.65 -10.76
C ASN A 34 3.12 9.99 -10.03
N ASN A 35 4.13 10.02 -9.15
CA ASN A 35 4.45 11.18 -8.33
C ASN A 35 5.96 11.44 -8.22
N ALA A 36 6.28 12.68 -7.84
CA ALA A 36 7.64 13.16 -7.72
C ALA A 36 8.46 12.47 -6.61
N PHE A 37 7.81 11.88 -5.59
CA PHE A 37 8.54 11.18 -4.54
C PHE A 37 9.26 9.96 -5.11
N TYR A 38 8.57 9.12 -5.90
CA TYR A 38 9.22 7.93 -6.49
C TYR A 38 10.34 8.29 -7.46
N ASP A 39 10.23 9.39 -8.18
CA ASP A 39 11.30 9.86 -9.07
C ASP A 39 12.52 10.34 -8.27
N LEU A 40 12.29 11.10 -7.20
CA LEU A 40 13.34 11.51 -6.27
C LEU A 40 14.01 10.30 -5.61
N TRP A 41 13.23 9.42 -4.99
CA TRP A 41 13.71 8.25 -4.24
C TRP A 41 14.54 7.29 -5.10
N ARG A 42 14.14 7.09 -6.37
CA ARG A 42 14.87 6.21 -7.30
C ARG A 42 16.08 6.86 -7.95
N SER A 43 16.11 8.18 -8.08
CA SER A 43 17.19 8.88 -8.80
C SER A 43 18.42 9.16 -7.96
N THR A 44 18.30 9.25 -6.63
CA THR A 44 19.42 9.60 -5.76
C THR A 44 19.30 8.99 -4.37
N GLU A 45 20.44 8.85 -3.72
CA GLU A 45 20.50 8.68 -2.27
C GLU A 45 20.06 9.99 -1.58
N LEU A 46 19.22 9.88 -0.55
CA LEU A 46 18.80 11.01 0.29
C LEU A 46 19.66 11.09 1.56
N PRO A 47 19.87 12.29 2.12
CA PRO A 47 20.48 12.45 3.44
C PRO A 47 19.69 11.73 4.54
N ALA A 48 20.37 11.32 5.62
CA ALA A 48 19.76 10.59 6.73
C ALA A 48 18.52 11.30 7.31
N GLU A 49 18.56 12.63 7.42
CA GLU A 49 17.45 13.44 7.95
C GLU A 49 16.21 13.35 7.06
N LYS A 50 16.39 13.23 5.74
CA LYS A 50 15.29 13.05 4.79
C LYS A 50 14.79 11.60 4.80
N VAL A 51 15.69 10.62 4.97
CA VAL A 51 15.31 9.21 5.15
C VAL A 51 14.50 9.02 6.43
N GLU A 52 14.80 9.74 7.51
CA GLU A 52 14.00 9.71 8.76
C GLU A 52 12.55 10.19 8.54
N ILE A 53 12.38 11.27 7.77
CA ILE A 53 11.04 11.76 7.37
C ILE A 53 10.31 10.69 6.57
N VAL A 54 10.97 10.08 5.58
CA VAL A 54 10.39 8.98 4.78
C VAL A 54 9.99 7.81 5.67
N ALA A 55 10.90 7.38 6.55
CA ALA A 55 10.70 6.24 7.44
C ALA A 55 9.48 6.42 8.33
N ARG A 56 9.33 7.59 8.95
CA ARG A 56 8.21 7.88 9.86
C ARG A 56 6.88 7.98 9.13
N ASN A 57 6.85 8.69 8.02
CA ASN A 57 5.62 8.91 7.26
C ASN A 57 5.14 7.64 6.59
N PHE A 58 6.05 6.88 5.96
CA PHE A 58 5.70 5.62 5.34
C PHE A 58 5.25 4.58 6.37
N PHE A 59 5.98 4.44 7.49
CA PHE A 59 5.55 3.54 8.56
C PHE A 59 4.16 3.91 9.10
N ALA A 60 3.90 5.19 9.37
CA ALA A 60 2.59 5.62 9.87
C ALA A 60 1.47 5.37 8.86
N GLN A 61 1.74 5.47 7.56
CA GLN A 61 0.77 5.17 6.50
C GLN A 61 0.42 3.68 6.42
N VAL A 62 1.40 2.76 6.58
CA VAL A 62 1.17 1.31 6.47
C VAL A 62 0.84 0.61 7.79
N ALA A 63 1.25 1.14 8.94
CA ALA A 63 1.01 0.50 10.23
C ALA A 63 -0.48 0.17 10.52
N PRO A 64 -1.47 0.97 10.06
CA PRO A 64 -2.88 0.65 10.22
C PRO A 64 -3.42 -0.46 9.30
N THR A 65 -2.65 -1.04 8.37
CA THR A 65 -3.15 -2.02 7.37
C THR A 65 -3.94 -3.17 8.00
N VAL A 66 -3.45 -3.78 9.07
CA VAL A 66 -4.16 -4.86 9.78
C VAL A 66 -5.52 -4.38 10.32
N ASN A 67 -5.58 -3.15 10.84
CA ASN A 67 -6.85 -2.58 11.33
C ASN A 67 -7.81 -2.28 10.18
N ARG A 68 -7.31 -1.77 9.05
CA ARG A 68 -8.09 -1.50 7.83
C ARG A 68 -8.73 -2.77 7.30
N LEU A 69 -7.95 -3.86 7.17
CA LEU A 69 -8.45 -5.17 6.75
C LEU A 69 -9.51 -5.70 7.73
N ALA A 70 -9.27 -5.62 9.04
CA ALA A 70 -10.23 -6.04 10.05
C ALA A 70 -11.54 -5.24 9.99
N LEU A 71 -11.47 -3.93 9.74
CA LEU A 71 -12.66 -3.08 9.59
C LEU A 71 -13.54 -3.55 8.42
N VAL A 72 -12.96 -3.81 7.25
CA VAL A 72 -13.71 -4.29 6.08
C VAL A 72 -14.32 -5.67 6.37
N PHE A 73 -13.54 -6.60 6.92
CA PHE A 73 -14.00 -7.95 7.28
C PHE A 73 -15.22 -7.94 8.21
N LEU A 74 -15.24 -7.02 9.20
CA LEU A 74 -16.35 -6.88 10.14
C LEU A 74 -17.63 -6.31 9.49
N ARG A 75 -17.54 -5.70 8.31
CA ARG A 75 -18.67 -5.16 7.55
C ARG A 75 -19.24 -6.14 6.52
N MET A 76 -18.49 -7.18 6.15
CA MET A 76 -18.96 -8.22 5.22
C MET A 76 -20.06 -9.07 5.85
N SER A 77 -21.03 -9.51 5.03
CA SER A 77 -22.06 -10.46 5.45
C SER A 77 -21.41 -11.79 5.85
N PRO A 78 -21.91 -12.52 6.86
CA PRO A 78 -21.43 -13.86 7.18
C PRO A 78 -21.45 -14.83 6.00
N ASP A 79 -22.32 -14.58 5.01
CA ASP A 79 -22.47 -15.40 3.81
C ASP A 79 -21.46 -15.06 2.69
N ASP A 80 -20.72 -13.95 2.81
CA ASP A 80 -19.68 -13.53 1.85
C ASP A 80 -18.39 -14.34 2.05
N LEU A 81 -18.49 -15.68 2.06
CA LEU A 81 -17.42 -16.57 2.51
C LEU A 81 -16.12 -16.43 1.71
N VAL A 82 -16.19 -16.16 0.41
CA VAL A 82 -15.01 -15.94 -0.45
C VAL A 82 -14.25 -14.69 0.00
N ALA A 83 -14.92 -13.53 -0.01
CA ALA A 83 -14.31 -12.26 0.39
C ALA A 83 -13.81 -12.27 1.83
N ARG A 84 -14.53 -12.93 2.74
CA ARG A 84 -14.12 -13.11 4.13
C ARG A 84 -12.88 -13.98 4.26
N SER A 85 -12.81 -15.09 3.51
CA SER A 85 -11.65 -16.00 3.54
C SER A 85 -10.40 -15.29 3.02
N GLU A 86 -10.50 -14.60 1.88
CA GLU A 86 -9.39 -13.86 1.28
C GLU A 86 -8.91 -12.71 2.18
N THR A 87 -9.83 -12.00 2.85
CA THR A 87 -9.46 -10.94 3.80
C THR A 87 -8.73 -11.51 5.03
N VAL A 88 -9.11 -12.70 5.50
CA VAL A 88 -8.44 -13.38 6.62
C VAL A 88 -7.06 -13.88 6.23
N GLU A 89 -6.90 -14.38 5.01
CA GLU A 89 -5.59 -14.77 4.47
C GLU A 89 -4.64 -13.57 4.41
N ASN A 90 -5.10 -12.44 3.85
CA ASN A 90 -4.32 -11.20 3.82
C ASN A 90 -3.97 -10.71 5.25
N LEU A 91 -4.92 -10.72 6.18
CA LEU A 91 -4.65 -10.42 7.59
C LEU A 91 -3.58 -11.31 8.20
N ASN A 92 -3.61 -12.61 7.89
CA ASN A 92 -2.66 -13.58 8.41
C ASN A 92 -1.24 -13.34 7.83
N ASP A 93 -1.15 -12.98 6.55
CA ASP A 93 0.11 -12.60 5.92
C ASP A 93 0.72 -11.34 6.54
N GLU A 94 -0.07 -10.27 6.67
CA GLU A 94 0.34 -9.02 7.33
C GLU A 94 0.84 -9.24 8.78
N MET A 95 0.26 -10.23 9.45
CA MET A 95 0.62 -10.67 10.80
C MET A 95 1.77 -11.68 10.84
N GLY A 96 2.50 -11.85 9.74
CA GLY A 96 3.69 -12.68 9.67
C GLY A 96 3.42 -14.17 9.75
N ASN A 97 2.23 -14.62 9.31
CA ASN A 97 1.85 -16.03 9.33
C ASN A 97 1.94 -16.67 10.73
N GLY A 98 1.68 -15.87 11.77
CA GLY A 98 1.76 -16.30 13.17
C GLY A 98 3.15 -16.22 13.81
N ASP A 99 4.19 -15.76 13.09
CA ASP A 99 5.49 -15.39 13.67
C ASP A 99 5.56 -13.87 13.93
N PRO A 100 5.54 -13.41 15.20
CA PRO A 100 5.68 -11.99 15.55
C PRO A 100 6.91 -11.29 14.97
N LYS A 101 7.98 -12.02 14.63
CA LYS A 101 9.19 -11.45 14.01
C LYS A 101 9.02 -11.17 12.52
N LYS A 102 8.03 -11.80 11.89
CA LYS A 102 7.71 -11.68 10.46
C LYS A 102 6.53 -10.75 10.19
N VAL A 103 5.93 -10.18 11.23
CA VAL A 103 4.91 -9.12 11.10
C VAL A 103 5.50 -7.99 10.24
N HIS A 104 4.75 -7.56 9.23
CA HIS A 104 5.26 -6.64 8.21
C HIS A 104 5.77 -5.32 8.81
N THR A 105 5.07 -4.78 9.82
CA THR A 105 5.51 -3.57 10.52
C THR A 105 6.81 -3.75 11.31
N VAL A 106 7.09 -4.95 11.83
CA VAL A 106 8.36 -5.27 12.50
C VAL A 106 9.50 -5.30 11.49
N LEU A 107 9.28 -5.95 10.34
CA LEU A 107 10.26 -5.99 9.26
C LEU A 107 10.57 -4.60 8.71
N LEU A 108 9.55 -3.75 8.54
CA LEU A 108 9.72 -2.37 8.07
C LEU A 108 10.51 -1.51 9.07
N LYS A 109 10.20 -1.58 10.37
CA LYS A 109 10.99 -0.90 11.41
C LYS A 109 12.45 -1.33 11.39
N ASN A 110 12.68 -2.64 11.24
CA ASN A 110 14.03 -3.19 11.17
C ASN A 110 14.78 -2.66 9.95
N PHE A 111 14.16 -2.68 8.76
CA PHE A 111 14.75 -2.12 7.54
C PHE A 111 15.21 -0.66 7.74
N PHE A 112 14.33 0.22 8.23
CA PHE A 112 14.69 1.62 8.43
C PHE A 112 15.73 1.84 9.53
N SER A 113 15.67 1.07 10.64
CA SER A 113 16.68 1.13 11.71
C SER A 113 18.08 0.83 11.16
N VAL A 114 18.20 -0.26 10.40
CA VAL A 114 19.48 -0.67 9.81
C VAL A 114 19.93 0.34 8.76
N LEU A 115 19.05 0.73 7.84
CA LEU A 115 19.38 1.69 6.80
C LEU A 115 19.93 3.01 7.39
N LEU A 116 19.22 3.59 8.35
CA LEU A 116 19.64 4.82 9.00
C LEU A 116 20.93 4.63 9.80
N SER A 117 21.11 3.48 10.44
CA SER A 117 22.34 3.18 11.15
C SER A 117 23.56 3.15 10.22
N ARG A 118 23.38 2.57 9.02
CA ARG A 118 24.42 2.52 7.98
C ARG A 118 24.75 3.90 7.45
N ILE A 119 23.73 4.71 7.11
CA ILE A 119 23.94 6.08 6.60
C ILE A 119 24.63 6.96 7.66
N ARG A 120 24.23 6.86 8.94
CA ARG A 120 24.79 7.69 10.03
C ARG A 120 26.12 7.17 10.60
N GLY A 121 26.51 5.93 10.31
CA GLY A 121 27.71 5.30 10.87
C GLY A 121 27.63 5.03 12.39
N ARG A 122 26.42 5.00 12.96
CA ARG A 122 26.13 4.68 14.37
C ARG A 122 24.80 3.98 14.47
N GLU A 123 24.55 3.25 15.55
CA GLU A 123 23.26 2.62 15.79
C GLU A 123 22.13 3.66 15.90
N VAL A 124 21.00 3.36 15.25
CA VAL A 124 19.75 4.12 15.24
C VAL A 124 18.62 3.12 15.39
N ALA A 125 17.88 3.20 16.49
CA ALA A 125 16.62 2.48 16.62
C ALA A 125 15.48 3.30 16.00
N PHE A 126 14.57 2.63 15.28
CA PHE A 126 13.42 3.31 14.68
C PHE A 126 12.61 4.12 15.69
N ASP A 127 12.47 3.63 16.92
CA ASP A 127 11.68 4.30 17.94
C ASP A 127 12.33 5.60 18.47
N ASP A 128 13.62 5.83 18.22
CA ASP A 128 14.35 7.03 18.61
C ASP A 128 14.26 8.19 17.59
N ILE A 129 13.72 7.94 16.40
CA ILE A 129 13.51 8.98 15.37
C ILE A 129 12.42 9.96 15.85
N ASP A 130 12.35 11.21 15.37
CA ASP A 130 11.21 12.10 15.68
C ASP A 130 9.88 11.42 15.27
N PRO A 131 8.89 11.23 16.17
CA PRO A 131 7.61 10.58 15.83
C PRO A 131 6.66 11.47 15.00
N THR A 132 7.02 12.73 14.76
CA THR A 132 6.18 13.68 14.02
C THR A 132 5.97 13.23 12.58
N VAL A 133 4.71 13.25 12.13
CA VAL A 133 4.31 12.92 10.76
C VAL A 133 3.68 14.13 10.09
N LEU A 134 3.69 14.10 8.76
CA LEU A 134 3.10 15.14 7.91
C LEU A 134 1.57 15.17 8.06
N PRO A 135 0.93 16.33 7.84
CA PRO A 135 -0.53 16.44 7.83
C PRO A 135 -1.21 15.44 6.88
N ALA A 136 -0.72 15.25 5.65
CA ALA A 136 -1.30 14.25 4.74
C ALA A 136 -1.17 12.81 5.26
N THR A 137 -0.08 12.50 5.97
CA THR A 137 0.08 11.19 6.61
C THR A 137 -0.98 10.96 7.69
N GLN A 138 -1.26 11.97 8.51
CA GLN A 138 -2.35 11.87 9.47
C GLN A 138 -3.72 11.75 8.77
N ARG A 139 -3.94 12.49 7.67
CA ARG A 139 -5.18 12.38 6.87
C ARG A 139 -5.38 10.99 6.29
N VAL A 140 -4.37 10.34 5.70
CA VAL A 140 -4.52 8.98 5.14
C VAL A 140 -4.77 7.93 6.24
N VAL A 141 -4.29 8.16 7.46
CA VAL A 141 -4.62 7.32 8.61
C VAL A 141 -6.08 7.51 9.02
N ASP A 142 -6.49 8.74 9.28
CA ASP A 142 -7.80 9.05 9.85
C ASP A 142 -8.94 8.87 8.85
N GLU A 143 -8.82 9.46 7.65
CA GLU A 143 -9.83 9.35 6.60
C GLU A 143 -9.81 7.96 5.95
N GLY A 144 -8.64 7.31 5.89
CA GLY A 144 -8.54 5.92 5.50
C GLY A 144 -9.37 5.03 6.43
N ALA A 145 -9.23 5.16 7.75
CA ALA A 145 -10.04 4.37 8.68
C ALA A 145 -11.56 4.53 8.46
N LYS A 146 -12.03 5.71 8.05
CA LYS A 146 -13.44 5.94 7.72
C LYS A 146 -13.87 5.24 6.44
N LEU A 147 -13.05 5.26 5.39
CA LEU A 147 -13.34 4.55 4.13
C LEU A 147 -13.42 3.04 4.35
N PHE A 148 -12.42 2.46 5.01
CA PHE A 148 -12.38 1.01 5.29
C PHE A 148 -13.46 0.57 6.28
N GLY A 149 -13.83 1.43 7.24
CA GLY A 149 -14.86 1.17 8.24
C GLY A 149 -16.28 1.57 7.83
N HIS A 150 -16.49 2.01 6.58
CA HIS A 150 -17.73 2.58 6.09
C HIS A 150 -18.92 1.62 6.25
N GLU A 151 -20.13 2.16 6.44
CA GLU A 151 -21.34 1.36 6.67
C GLU A 151 -21.74 0.54 5.43
N ASN A 152 -21.59 1.13 4.25
CA ASN A 152 -21.67 0.41 2.98
C ASN A 152 -20.35 -0.32 2.73
N VAL A 153 -20.37 -1.65 2.90
CA VAL A 153 -19.19 -2.51 2.73
C VAL A 153 -18.54 -2.38 1.35
N LYS A 154 -19.29 -2.02 0.29
CA LYS A 154 -18.73 -1.83 -1.06
C LYS A 154 -17.72 -0.68 -1.08
N VAL A 155 -17.95 0.38 -0.30
CA VAL A 155 -16.98 1.48 -0.12
C VAL A 155 -15.71 0.96 0.53
N GLY A 156 -15.83 0.15 1.59
CA GLY A 156 -14.67 -0.46 2.26
C GLY A 156 -13.89 -1.40 1.35
N CYS A 157 -14.58 -2.25 0.57
CA CYS A 157 -13.97 -3.12 -0.42
C CYS A 157 -13.29 -2.33 -1.55
N GLY A 158 -13.85 -1.19 -1.95
CA GLY A 158 -13.22 -0.29 -2.93
C GLY A 158 -11.90 0.25 -2.43
N ALA A 159 -11.86 0.72 -1.18
CA ALA A 159 -10.64 1.19 -0.55
C ALA A 159 -9.60 0.07 -0.38
N LEU A 160 -10.04 -1.15 -0.04
CA LEU A 160 -9.19 -2.34 0.01
C LEU A 160 -8.62 -2.68 -1.37
N LEU A 161 -9.44 -2.72 -2.41
CA LEU A 161 -9.00 -2.93 -3.79
C LEU A 161 -7.92 -1.93 -4.20
N ALA A 162 -8.11 -0.64 -3.87
CA ALA A 162 -7.11 0.40 -4.12
C ALA A 162 -5.79 0.13 -3.38
N GLN A 163 -5.85 -0.30 -2.12
CA GLN A 163 -4.67 -0.63 -1.32
C GLN A 163 -3.84 -1.75 -1.97
N GLU A 164 -4.46 -2.89 -2.27
CA GLU A 164 -3.74 -4.05 -2.83
C GLU A 164 -3.18 -3.76 -4.23
N TRP A 165 -3.94 -3.05 -5.08
CA TRP A 165 -3.46 -2.72 -6.43
C TRP A 165 -2.37 -1.64 -6.45
N HIS A 166 -2.37 -0.75 -5.45
CA HIS A 166 -1.32 0.24 -5.27
C HIS A 166 -0.05 -0.37 -4.65
N ALA A 167 -0.20 -1.24 -3.66
CA ALA A 167 0.88 -1.77 -2.83
C ALA A 167 1.97 -2.48 -3.63
N TYR A 168 1.62 -3.35 -4.59
CA TYR A 168 2.61 -4.02 -5.43
C TYR A 168 3.57 -3.04 -6.13
N ALA A 169 3.02 -2.04 -6.83
CA ALA A 169 3.83 -1.09 -7.59
C ALA A 169 4.60 -0.14 -6.66
N GLN A 170 3.97 0.33 -5.58
CA GLN A 170 4.62 1.10 -4.53
C GLN A 170 5.87 0.39 -4.01
N LEU A 171 5.76 -0.89 -3.68
CA LEU A 171 6.84 -1.62 -3.03
C LEU A 171 7.98 -1.96 -4.00
N VAL A 172 7.67 -2.18 -5.29
CA VAL A 172 8.70 -2.21 -6.34
C VAL A 172 9.46 -0.88 -6.38
N TYR A 173 8.78 0.27 -6.42
CA TYR A 173 9.44 1.57 -6.49
C TYR A 173 10.26 1.90 -5.24
N LEU A 174 9.76 1.55 -4.06
CA LEU A 174 10.47 1.73 -2.79
C LEU A 174 11.70 0.84 -2.71
N TYR A 175 11.62 -0.41 -3.13
CA TYR A 175 12.78 -1.29 -3.23
C TYR A 175 13.82 -0.75 -4.22
N GLU A 176 13.40 -0.36 -5.42
CA GLU A 176 14.31 0.17 -6.43
C GLU A 176 15.07 1.42 -5.94
N GLY A 177 14.41 2.35 -5.25
CA GLY A 177 15.12 3.49 -4.66
C GLY A 177 15.95 3.14 -3.42
N SER A 178 15.59 2.10 -2.67
CA SER A 178 16.42 1.60 -1.57
C SER A 178 17.77 1.09 -2.07
N ARG A 179 17.87 0.67 -3.34
CA ARG A 179 19.14 0.22 -3.95
C ARG A 179 20.18 1.32 -4.04
N ASN A 180 19.78 2.60 -4.00
CA ASN A 180 20.72 3.73 -3.95
C ASN A 180 21.64 3.68 -2.72
N TYR A 181 21.24 2.95 -1.67
CA TYR A 181 21.98 2.83 -0.41
C TYR A 181 22.85 1.56 -0.33
N MET A 182 22.84 0.67 -1.32
CA MET A 182 23.57 -0.60 -1.30
C MET A 182 25.06 -0.46 -0.96
N ARG A 183 25.69 0.66 -1.37
CA ARG A 183 27.10 0.94 -1.09
C ARG A 183 27.45 1.04 0.40
N HIS A 184 26.46 1.24 1.26
CA HIS A 184 26.64 1.30 2.71
C HIS A 184 26.65 -0.07 3.38
N PHE A 185 26.43 -1.13 2.61
CA PHE A 185 26.31 -2.50 3.09
C PHE A 185 27.43 -3.37 2.54
N ALA A 186 27.73 -4.47 3.23
CA ALA A 186 28.50 -5.56 2.64
C ALA A 186 27.66 -6.26 1.54
N LEU A 187 28.33 -7.01 0.65
CA LEU A 187 27.76 -7.50 -0.61
C LEU A 187 26.37 -8.16 -0.49
N GLU A 188 26.15 -8.99 0.52
CA GLU A 188 24.89 -9.74 0.70
C GLU A 188 23.98 -9.12 1.79
N ASP A 189 24.55 -8.33 2.69
CA ASP A 189 23.91 -7.76 3.89
C ASP A 189 22.69 -6.87 3.55
N PHE A 190 22.76 -6.10 2.46
CA PHE A 190 21.64 -5.26 2.04
C PHE A 190 20.36 -6.08 1.77
N HIS A 191 20.49 -7.20 1.06
CA HIS A 191 19.36 -8.01 0.64
C HIS A 191 18.72 -8.74 1.82
N GLU A 192 19.50 -9.15 2.82
CA GLU A 192 18.99 -9.75 4.06
C GLU A 192 18.07 -8.79 4.83
N HIS A 193 18.32 -7.47 4.72
CA HIS A 193 17.51 -6.44 5.36
C HIS A 193 16.32 -5.97 4.50
N CYS A 194 16.20 -6.42 3.25
CA CYS A 194 15.10 -6.07 2.35
C CYS A 194 13.91 -7.04 2.41
N GLU A 195 13.85 -7.92 3.42
CA GLU A 195 12.80 -8.93 3.54
C GLU A 195 11.38 -8.36 3.41
N PHE A 196 11.11 -7.20 4.03
CA PHE A 196 9.83 -6.50 3.90
C PHE A 196 9.42 -6.32 2.43
N PHE A 197 10.33 -5.90 1.55
CA PHE A 197 10.00 -5.71 0.14
C PHE A 197 9.82 -7.03 -0.61
N TYR A 198 10.62 -8.05 -0.29
CA TYR A 198 10.55 -9.34 -0.99
C TYR A 198 9.26 -10.11 -0.74
N LEU A 199 8.66 -9.97 0.44
CA LEU A 199 7.35 -10.54 0.73
C LEU A 199 6.28 -9.99 -0.23
N HIS A 200 6.34 -8.69 -0.55
CA HIS A 200 5.32 -8.03 -1.37
C HIS A 200 5.65 -7.98 -2.87
N ILE A 201 6.93 -8.01 -3.28
CA ILE A 201 7.31 -8.10 -4.70
C ILE A 201 7.20 -9.57 -5.20
N GLY A 202 7.14 -10.52 -4.25
CA GLY A 202 6.97 -11.95 -4.46
C GLY A 202 5.58 -12.37 -4.95
N ALA A 203 5.21 -13.62 -4.69
CA ALA A 203 3.96 -14.22 -5.18
C ALA A 203 2.72 -13.68 -4.44
N ALA A 204 2.80 -13.43 -3.13
CA ALA A 204 1.67 -13.09 -2.26
C ALA A 204 0.84 -11.91 -2.80
N GLU A 205 1.50 -10.78 -3.08
CA GLU A 205 0.81 -9.57 -3.56
C GLU A 205 0.20 -9.73 -4.97
N LYS A 206 0.77 -10.62 -5.80
CA LYS A 206 0.23 -10.88 -7.15
C LYS A 206 -1.09 -11.65 -7.09
N GLU A 207 -1.28 -12.45 -6.07
CA GLU A 207 -2.51 -13.20 -5.82
C GLU A 207 -3.54 -12.31 -5.13
N HIS A 208 -3.15 -11.55 -4.10
CA HIS A 208 -4.03 -10.63 -3.37
C HIS A 208 -4.74 -9.63 -4.26
N LYS A 209 -4.03 -9.01 -5.22
CA LYS A 209 -4.67 -8.05 -6.15
C LYS A 209 -5.75 -8.70 -7.03
N LEU A 210 -5.57 -9.95 -7.45
CA LEU A 210 -6.56 -10.66 -8.29
C LEU A 210 -7.75 -11.12 -7.45
N HIS A 211 -7.48 -11.64 -6.24
CA HIS A 211 -8.50 -11.96 -5.24
C HIS A 211 -9.37 -10.74 -4.90
N ALA A 212 -8.76 -9.57 -4.69
CA ALA A 212 -9.48 -8.32 -4.44
C ALA A 212 -10.44 -7.94 -5.58
N VAL A 213 -10.10 -8.24 -6.84
CA VAL A 213 -11.00 -8.03 -7.99
C VAL A 213 -12.18 -9.00 -7.93
N SER A 214 -11.91 -10.31 -7.80
CA SER A 214 -12.98 -11.32 -7.79
C SER A 214 -13.94 -11.12 -6.61
N SER A 215 -13.42 -10.82 -5.42
CA SER A 215 -14.22 -10.57 -4.23
C SER A 215 -15.03 -9.28 -4.31
N SER A 216 -14.45 -8.21 -4.84
CA SER A 216 -15.18 -6.96 -5.05
C SER A 216 -16.27 -7.12 -6.10
N ALA A 217 -15.98 -7.82 -7.21
CA ALA A 217 -16.96 -8.08 -8.26
C ALA A 217 -18.13 -8.93 -7.77
N ALA A 218 -17.86 -9.96 -6.96
CA ALA A 218 -18.90 -10.82 -6.39
C ALA A 218 -19.85 -10.08 -5.45
N LEU A 219 -19.39 -8.99 -4.81
CA LEU A 219 -20.20 -8.14 -3.94
C LEU A 219 -21.04 -7.11 -4.71
N CYS A 220 -20.69 -6.83 -5.97
CA CYS A 220 -21.37 -5.85 -6.79
C CYS A 220 -22.40 -6.53 -7.69
N THR A 221 -23.69 -6.22 -7.47
CA THR A 221 -24.81 -6.77 -8.26
C THR A 221 -25.56 -5.69 -9.04
N THR A 222 -25.32 -4.42 -8.72
CA THR A 222 -25.99 -3.26 -9.31
C THR A 222 -24.98 -2.16 -9.67
N GLU A 223 -25.41 -1.20 -10.48
CA GLU A 223 -24.60 0.01 -10.75
C GLU A 223 -24.34 0.83 -9.48
N GLU A 224 -25.26 0.80 -8.52
CA GLU A 224 -25.07 1.49 -7.23
C GLU A 224 -23.95 0.83 -6.41
N ASP A 225 -23.86 -0.50 -6.43
CA ASP A 225 -22.76 -1.22 -5.80
C ASP A 225 -21.42 -0.86 -6.43
N LEU A 226 -21.37 -0.79 -7.77
CA LEU A 226 -20.15 -0.42 -8.51
C LEU A 226 -19.76 1.04 -8.24
N ALA A 227 -20.72 1.96 -8.18
CA ALA A 227 -20.45 3.36 -7.83
C ALA A 227 -19.93 3.50 -6.38
N ALA A 228 -20.46 2.71 -5.44
CA ALA A 228 -19.96 2.68 -4.07
C ALA A 228 -18.53 2.12 -3.97
N LEU A 229 -18.23 1.06 -4.74
CA LEU A 229 -16.89 0.51 -4.86
C LEU A 229 -15.91 1.55 -5.45
N GLU A 230 -16.28 2.20 -6.54
CA GLU A 230 -15.49 3.24 -7.19
C GLU A 230 -15.23 4.43 -6.25
N TYR A 231 -16.23 4.86 -5.47
CA TYR A 231 -16.07 5.91 -4.47
C TYR A 231 -15.00 5.55 -3.42
N GLY A 232 -15.03 4.33 -2.89
CA GLY A 232 -14.03 3.86 -1.93
C GLY A 232 -12.63 3.77 -2.54
N PHE A 233 -12.56 3.23 -3.77
CA PHE A 233 -11.31 3.06 -4.51
C PHE A 233 -10.63 4.40 -4.81
N THR A 234 -11.35 5.31 -5.46
CA THR A 234 -10.84 6.63 -5.83
C THR A 234 -10.52 7.46 -4.59
N GLY A 235 -11.40 7.46 -3.59
CA GLY A 235 -11.18 8.20 -2.35
C GLY A 235 -9.90 7.79 -1.62
N TYR A 236 -9.56 6.49 -1.59
CA TYR A 236 -8.31 6.06 -0.97
C TYR A 236 -7.08 6.39 -1.82
N LEU A 237 -7.17 6.28 -3.15
CA LEU A 237 -6.07 6.68 -4.03
C LEU A 237 -5.79 8.19 -3.98
N ASP A 238 -6.81 9.03 -3.80
CA ASP A 238 -6.65 10.48 -3.61
C ASP A 238 -5.92 10.80 -2.30
N LEU A 239 -6.27 10.10 -1.20
CA LEU A 239 -5.54 10.23 0.06
C LEU A 239 -4.07 9.82 -0.08
N LEU A 240 -3.78 8.77 -0.84
CA LEU A 240 -2.41 8.34 -1.13
C LEU A 240 -1.68 9.35 -2.02
N ALA A 241 -2.35 9.94 -3.01
CA ALA A 241 -1.75 10.98 -3.86
C ALA A 241 -1.32 12.19 -3.04
N ASP A 242 -2.18 12.69 -2.15
CA ASP A 242 -1.87 13.76 -1.20
C ASP A 242 -0.67 13.41 -0.31
N PHE A 243 -0.66 12.19 0.24
CA PHE A 243 0.43 11.67 1.06
C PHE A 243 1.76 11.70 0.30
N TRP A 244 1.81 11.16 -0.91
CA TRP A 244 3.03 11.12 -1.71
C TRP A 244 3.49 12.52 -2.13
N GLN A 245 2.56 13.43 -2.41
CA GLN A 245 2.88 14.81 -2.77
C GLN A 245 3.53 15.57 -1.59
N GLU A 246 2.93 15.52 -0.40
CA GLU A 246 3.52 16.16 0.78
C GLU A 246 4.86 15.51 1.16
N LEU A 247 4.96 14.18 1.03
CA LEU A 247 6.21 13.47 1.31
C LEU A 247 7.32 13.84 0.32
N ALA A 248 7.01 13.99 -0.98
CA ALA A 248 7.97 14.45 -1.97
C ALA A 248 8.57 15.81 -1.59
N ALA A 249 7.72 16.77 -1.22
CA ALA A 249 8.15 18.11 -0.83
C ALA A 249 9.01 18.11 0.44
N ALA A 250 8.67 17.27 1.42
CA ALA A 250 9.42 17.16 2.67
C ALA A 250 10.77 16.42 2.48
N ALA A 251 10.80 15.40 1.62
CA ALA A 251 11.98 14.59 1.32
C ALA A 251 12.97 15.27 0.37
N ASP A 252 12.54 16.29 -0.39
CA ASP A 252 13.41 17.05 -1.28
C ASP A 252 14.57 17.71 -0.51
N PRO A 253 15.85 17.42 -0.83
CA PRO A 253 17.01 18.05 -0.22
C PRO A 253 17.06 19.58 -0.40
N ALA A 254 16.42 20.13 -1.44
CA ALA A 254 16.35 21.57 -1.67
C ALA A 254 15.44 22.30 -0.66
N THR A 255 14.53 21.58 -0.01
CA THR A 255 13.69 22.12 1.05
C THR A 255 14.53 22.24 2.32
N ALA A 256 15.06 23.44 2.57
CA ALA A 256 15.88 23.75 3.73
C ALA A 256 15.18 23.31 5.02
N THR A 257 15.84 22.45 5.81
CA THR A 257 15.45 22.22 7.21
C THR A 257 15.68 23.53 7.95
N GLY A 258 14.61 24.30 8.15
CA GLY A 258 14.65 25.51 8.96
C GLY A 258 15.07 25.16 10.38
N THR A 259 16.38 25.19 10.64
CA THR A 259 16.90 25.23 12.00
C THR A 259 17.01 26.70 12.35
N THR A 260 16.05 27.14 13.16
CA THR A 260 16.13 28.34 13.97
C THR A 260 17.43 28.35 14.75
N ALA A 261 18.30 29.31 14.45
CA ALA A 261 19.29 29.75 15.41
C ALA A 261 18.55 30.45 16.56
N ALA A 262 18.68 29.92 17.77
CA ALA A 262 18.46 30.60 19.04
C ALA A 262 19.69 30.40 19.90
#